data_AF-A0A3D5V2A6-F1
#
_entry.id   AF-A0A3D5V2A6-F1
#
_cell.length_a   1.000
_cell.length_b   1.000
_cell.length_c   1.000
_cell.angle_alpha   90.00
_cell.angle_beta   90.00
_cell.angle_gamma   90.00
#
_symmetry.space_group_name_H-M   'P 1'
#
loop_
_entity.id
_entity.type
_entity.pdbx_description
1 polymer ?
#
loop_
_entity_poly.entity_id
_entity_poly.type
_entity_poly.pdbx_seq_one_letter_code
_entity_poly.pdbx_strand_id
1 'polypeptide(L)'
;DEIYVELAPDGATWKAVAVWRGAREPRPGNAIIRGHVSYVLAQAPATETSGTDGNSIPCPNCGSAFVTYGIESYFVPEGEGRVLEDQRNAGDLTIDVALGDNGTAAIKQLRLNGEPVYEEPLF
;
A
#
# COMPACT_ATOMS: atom_id res chain seq x y z
N ASP A 1 -8.63 9.26 11.13
CA ASP A 1 -9.88 8.52 10.86
C ASP A 1 -9.60 7.17 10.24
N GLU A 2 -10.36 6.13 10.60
CA GLU A 2 -10.25 4.81 9.95
C GLU A 2 -10.90 4.83 8.55
N ILE A 3 -10.26 4.15 7.60
CA ILE A 3 -10.75 3.97 6.24
C ILE A 3 -10.45 2.56 5.73
N TYR A 4 -11.15 2.18 4.66
CA TYR A 4 -11.03 0.91 3.98
C TYR A 4 -10.73 1.19 2.52
N VAL A 5 -9.59 0.68 2.05
CA VAL A 5 -9.11 0.86 0.67
C VAL A 5 -9.28 -0.46 -0.06
N GLU A 6 -9.97 -0.45 -1.20
CA GLU A 6 -10.04 -1.61 -2.09
C GLU A 6 -8.82 -1.63 -3.00
N LEU A 7 -8.18 -2.80 -3.03
CA LEU A 7 -7.02 -3.11 -3.84
C LEU A 7 -7.42 -4.07 -4.95
N ALA A 8 -7.02 -3.76 -6.18
CA ALA A 8 -7.11 -4.68 -7.32
C ALA A 8 -5.71 -5.18 -7.70
N PRO A 9 -5.58 -6.42 -8.23
CA PRO A 9 -4.33 -6.91 -8.78
C PRO A 9 -3.82 -6.01 -9.91
N ASP A 10 -2.52 -5.70 -9.91
CA ASP A 10 -1.82 -4.93 -10.94
C ASP A 10 -0.47 -5.59 -11.24
N GLY A 11 -0.48 -6.57 -12.14
CA GLY A 11 0.70 -7.40 -12.42
C GLY A 11 1.13 -8.21 -11.20
N ALA A 12 2.33 -7.94 -10.70
CA ALA A 12 2.89 -8.58 -9.50
C ALA A 12 2.57 -7.85 -8.18
N THR A 13 1.91 -6.69 -8.27
CA THR A 13 1.57 -5.86 -7.10
C THR A 13 0.07 -5.59 -7.06
N TRP A 14 -0.34 -4.69 -6.17
CA TRP A 14 -1.73 -4.33 -5.92
C TRP A 14 -1.88 -2.82 -5.94
N LYS A 15 -3.02 -2.36 -6.47
CA LYS A 15 -3.29 -0.93 -6.65
C LYS A 15 -4.60 -0.53 -5.98
N ALA A 16 -4.58 0.62 -5.32
CA ALA A 16 -5.79 1.22 -4.76
C ALA A 16 -6.74 1.66 -5.87
N VAL A 17 -7.99 1.18 -5.82
CA VAL A 17 -9.03 1.48 -6.82
C VAL A 17 -10.25 2.18 -6.23
N ALA A 18 -10.45 2.10 -4.92
CA ALA A 18 -11.52 2.79 -4.22
C ALA A 18 -11.23 2.93 -2.72
N VAL A 19 -11.98 3.81 -2.05
CA VAL A 19 -11.84 4.08 -0.61
C VAL A 19 -13.19 4.42 0.02
N TRP A 20 -13.42 3.95 1.25
CA TRP A 20 -14.61 4.27 2.05
C TRP A 20 -14.28 4.47 3.53
N ARG A 21 -15.19 5.13 4.24
CA ARG A 21 -15.13 5.31 5.70
C ARG A 21 -15.63 4.11 6.51
N GLY A 22 -16.19 3.09 5.86
CA GLY A 22 -16.75 1.91 6.53
C GLY A 22 -16.45 0.65 5.74
N ALA A 23 -16.39 -0.47 6.44
CA ALA A 23 -16.08 -1.78 5.87
C ALA A 23 -17.05 -2.14 4.74
N ARG A 24 -16.53 -2.79 3.71
CA ARG A 24 -17.28 -3.27 2.54
C ARG A 24 -16.72 -4.60 2.08
N GLU A 25 -17.57 -5.38 1.44
CA GLU A 25 -17.12 -6.55 0.68
C GLU A 25 -16.34 -6.10 -0.55
N PRO A 26 -15.15 -6.65 -0.82
CA PRO A 26 -14.41 -6.36 -2.05
C PRO A 26 -15.14 -6.93 -3.26
N ARG A 27 -14.88 -6.36 -4.44
CA ARG A 27 -15.27 -6.99 -5.71
C ARG A 27 -14.53 -8.33 -5.86
N PRO A 28 -15.08 -9.28 -6.66
CA PRO A 28 -14.41 -10.55 -6.91
C PRO A 28 -12.97 -10.35 -7.43
N GLY A 29 -12.00 -10.95 -6.75
CA GLY A 29 -10.56 -10.84 -7.07
C GLY A 29 -9.84 -9.65 -6.42
N ASN A 30 -10.59 -8.72 -5.80
CA ASN A 30 -10.02 -7.61 -5.04
C ASN A 30 -9.86 -7.96 -3.56
N ALA A 31 -9.15 -7.11 -2.84
CA ALA A 31 -8.97 -7.21 -1.40
C ALA A 31 -9.22 -5.86 -0.70
N ILE A 32 -9.51 -5.89 0.60
CA ILE A 32 -9.64 -4.67 1.41
C ILE A 32 -8.46 -4.58 2.36
N ILE A 33 -7.77 -3.43 2.33
CA ILE A 33 -6.81 -3.05 3.35
C ILE A 33 -7.40 -1.92 4.21
N ARG A 34 -7.34 -2.12 5.53
CA ARG A 34 -7.78 -1.16 6.53
C ARG A 34 -6.62 -0.25 6.90
N GLY A 35 -6.88 1.06 6.94
CA GLY A 35 -5.87 2.05 7.29
C GLY A 35 -6.45 3.22 8.07
N HIS A 36 -5.56 4.13 8.45
CA HIS A 36 -5.86 5.35 9.16
C HIS A 36 -5.37 6.55 8.37
N VAL A 37 -6.27 7.51 8.14
CA VAL A 37 -5.89 8.81 7.57
C VAL A 37 -4.99 9.53 8.57
N SER A 38 -3.73 9.71 8.20
CA SER A 38 -2.72 10.40 8.99
C SER A 38 -2.78 11.92 8.79
N TYR A 39 -2.99 12.37 7.55
CA TYR A 39 -3.30 13.76 7.24
C TYR A 39 -3.98 13.92 5.88
N VAL A 40 -4.57 15.09 5.67
CA VAL A 40 -5.23 15.47 4.42
C VAL A 40 -4.64 16.79 3.93
N LEU A 41 -4.20 16.80 2.68
CA LEU A 41 -3.86 18.02 1.96
C LEU A 41 -5.06 18.46 1.14
N ALA A 42 -5.73 19.52 1.59
CA ALA A 42 -6.80 20.16 0.81
C ALA A 42 -6.20 20.82 -0.44
N GLN A 43 -6.92 20.76 -1.57
CA GLN A 43 -6.52 21.39 -2.84
C GLN A 43 -5.15 20.93 -3.37
N ALA A 44 -4.77 19.69 -3.06
CA ALA A 44 -3.67 18.98 -3.67
C ALA A 44 -4.25 17.90 -4.59
N PRO A 45 -4.62 18.24 -5.85
CA PRO A 45 -5.07 17.24 -6.80
C PRO A 45 -3.97 16.19 -6.97
N ALA A 46 -4.35 14.91 -6.98
CA ALA A 46 -3.41 13.84 -7.24
C ALA A 46 -2.74 14.09 -8.59
N THR A 47 -1.43 14.29 -8.60
CA THR A 47 -0.65 14.50 -9.83
C THR A 47 -0.70 13.27 -10.73
N GLU A 48 -0.91 12.10 -10.14
CA GLU A 48 -1.03 10.83 -10.84
C GLU A 48 -2.17 10.01 -10.23
N THR A 49 -3.39 10.24 -10.68
CA THR A 49 -4.34 9.13 -10.69
C THR A 49 -3.94 8.31 -11.89
N SER A 50 -3.14 7.25 -11.70
CA SER A 50 -3.02 6.24 -12.74
C SER A 50 -4.39 5.55 -12.84
N GLY A 51 -5.35 6.18 -13.52
CA GLY A 51 -6.33 5.43 -14.28
C GLY A 51 -5.60 4.57 -15.29
N THR A 52 -6.20 3.48 -15.73
CA THR A 52 -5.63 2.52 -16.69
C THR A 52 -5.27 3.14 -18.05
N ASP A 53 -5.44 4.46 -18.21
CA ASP A 53 -5.30 5.27 -19.41
C ASP A 53 -4.39 6.51 -19.26
N GLY A 54 -3.78 6.74 -18.08
CA GLY A 54 -2.88 7.88 -17.86
C GLY A 54 -3.55 9.26 -17.95
N ASN A 55 -4.88 9.30 -17.91
CA ASN A 55 -5.64 10.55 -18.03
C ASN A 55 -6.02 11.07 -16.65
N SER A 56 -5.29 12.08 -16.17
CA SER A 56 -5.63 12.77 -14.91
C SER A 56 -7.01 13.43 -15.04
N ILE A 57 -8.02 12.92 -14.35
CA ILE A 57 -9.34 13.57 -14.28
C ILE A 57 -9.17 14.88 -13.49
N PRO A 58 -9.34 16.07 -14.11
CA PRO A 58 -9.16 17.33 -13.40
C PRO A 58 -10.18 17.44 -12.27
N CYS A 59 -9.69 17.43 -11.03
CA CYS A 59 -10.53 17.66 -9.86
C CYS A 59 -10.03 18.88 -9.09
N PRO A 60 -10.45 20.10 -9.47
CA PRO A 60 -9.93 21.34 -8.92
C PRO A 60 -10.20 21.52 -7.41
N ASN A 61 -11.16 20.77 -6.86
CA ASN A 61 -11.51 20.81 -5.43
C ASN A 61 -11.17 19.50 -4.70
N CYS A 62 -10.39 18.59 -5.33
CA CYS A 62 -9.93 17.39 -4.64
C CYS A 62 -8.73 17.70 -3.75
N GLY A 63 -8.61 16.92 -2.68
CA GLY A 63 -7.41 16.84 -1.86
C GLY A 63 -6.80 15.45 -1.93
N SER A 64 -5.62 15.30 -1.33
CA SER A 64 -4.95 14.02 -1.17
C SER A 64 -5.01 13.60 0.29
N ALA A 65 -5.39 12.36 0.56
CA ALA A 65 -5.37 11.78 1.89
C ALA A 65 -4.18 10.83 2.00
N PHE A 66 -3.39 11.00 3.06
CA PHE A 66 -2.30 10.11 3.38
C PHE A 66 -2.79 9.09 4.40
N VAL A 67 -2.51 7.83 4.12
CA VAL A 67 -3.07 6.70 4.85
C VAL A 67 -1.92 5.86 5.35
N THR A 68 -1.97 5.53 6.64
CA THR A 68 -1.09 4.53 7.24
C THR A 68 -1.85 3.23 7.47
N TYR A 69 -1.21 2.10 7.21
CA TYR A 69 -1.74 0.74 7.27
C TYR A 69 -1.10 -0.08 8.40
N GLY A 70 -0.12 0.47 9.13
CA GLY A 70 0.59 -0.23 10.19
C GLY A 70 1.68 -1.18 9.68
N ILE A 71 2.05 -1.05 8.41
CA ILE A 71 3.07 -1.85 7.70
C ILE A 71 4.11 -0.94 7.02
N GLU A 72 4.28 0.29 7.52
CA GLU A 72 5.26 1.27 7.01
C GLU A 72 6.69 0.93 7.42
N SER A 73 6.86 0.03 8.38
CA SER A 73 8.14 -0.29 8.99
C SER A 73 8.29 -1.80 9.11
N TYR A 74 9.53 -2.25 8.92
CA TYR A 74 9.91 -3.64 9.02
C TYR A 74 11.30 -3.73 9.64
N PHE A 75 11.47 -4.66 10.58
CA PHE A 75 12.74 -4.82 11.29
C PHE A 75 13.61 -5.84 10.58
N VAL A 76 14.88 -5.48 10.42
CA VAL A 76 15.92 -6.36 9.87
C VAL A 76 17.13 -6.36 10.79
N PRO A 77 18.00 -7.38 10.70
CA PRO A 77 19.25 -7.42 11.46
C PRO A 77 20.09 -6.15 11.28
N GLU A 78 20.88 -5.85 12.30
CA GLU A 78 21.79 -4.71 12.27
C GLU A 78 22.75 -4.81 11.07
N GLY A 79 22.90 -3.70 10.35
CA GLY A 79 23.76 -3.62 9.16
C GLY A 79 23.08 -3.97 7.83
N GLU A 80 21.90 -4.59 7.84
CA GLU A 80 21.21 -5.00 6.61
C GLU A 80 20.24 -3.94 6.05
N GLY A 81 19.76 -3.03 6.89
CA GLY A 81 18.71 -2.07 6.52
C GLY A 81 19.07 -1.12 5.37
N ARG A 82 20.34 -0.71 5.25
CA ARG A 82 20.77 0.29 4.25
C ARG A 82 20.58 -0.22 2.82
N VAL A 83 20.88 -1.50 2.57
CA VAL A 83 20.74 -2.10 1.24
C VAL A 83 19.27 -2.15 0.83
N LEU A 84 18.39 -2.59 1.73
CA LEU A 84 16.95 -2.64 1.48
C LEU A 84 16.35 -1.24 1.28
N GLU A 85 16.85 -0.26 2.03
CA GLU A 85 16.45 1.13 1.87
C GLU A 85 16.79 1.68 0.47
N ASP A 86 17.99 1.38 -0.03
CA ASP A 86 18.41 1.78 -1.36
C ASP A 86 17.55 1.13 -2.45
N GLN A 87 17.23 -0.16 -2.30
CA GLN A 87 16.35 -0.88 -3.23
C GLN A 87 14.90 -0.34 -3.19
N ARG A 88 14.38 0.02 -2.01
CA ARG A 88 13.10 0.71 -1.88
C ARG A 88 13.09 2.02 -2.66
N ASN A 89 14.14 2.83 -2.54
CA ASN A 89 14.25 4.10 -3.25
C ASN A 89 14.36 3.92 -4.77
N ALA A 90 14.91 2.79 -5.23
CA ALA A 90 14.94 2.41 -6.64
C ALA A 90 13.60 1.87 -7.16
N GLY A 91 12.68 1.48 -6.28
CA GLY A 91 11.39 0.88 -6.62
C GLY A 91 11.42 -0.66 -6.74
N ASP A 92 12.52 -1.29 -6.36
CA ASP A 92 12.75 -2.74 -6.55
C ASP A 92 12.28 -3.59 -5.36
N LEU A 93 11.98 -2.95 -4.22
CA LEU A 93 11.49 -3.59 -3.00
C LEU A 93 9.96 -3.64 -2.98
N THR A 94 9.41 -4.85 -2.88
CA THR A 94 7.99 -5.10 -2.62
C THR A 94 7.80 -5.96 -1.39
N ILE A 95 6.56 -6.10 -0.93
CA ILE A 95 6.21 -6.91 0.24
C ILE A 95 5.00 -7.79 -0.05
N ASP A 96 4.99 -8.99 0.54
CA ASP A 96 3.77 -9.78 0.64
C ASP A 96 3.02 -9.37 1.90
N VAL A 97 1.73 -9.07 1.75
CA VAL A 97 0.86 -8.63 2.83
C VAL A 97 -0.22 -9.68 3.07
N ALA A 98 -0.32 -10.14 4.31
CA ALA A 98 -1.49 -10.88 4.75
C ALA A 98 -2.58 -9.91 5.22
N LEU A 99 -3.80 -10.15 4.79
CA LEU A 99 -4.97 -9.38 5.19
C LEU A 99 -5.89 -10.27 6.03
N GLY A 100 -6.24 -9.81 7.24
CA GLY A 100 -7.31 -10.43 8.03
C GLY A 100 -8.69 -10.08 7.46
N ASP A 101 -9.72 -10.79 7.89
CA ASP A 101 -11.10 -10.61 7.39
C ASP A 101 -11.64 -9.18 7.55
N ASN A 102 -11.11 -8.41 8.50
CA ASN A 102 -11.45 -7.00 8.73
C ASN A 102 -10.53 -6.00 7.99
N GLY A 103 -9.64 -6.48 7.12
CA GLY A 103 -8.67 -5.70 6.38
C GLY A 103 -7.39 -5.33 7.15
N THR A 104 -7.18 -5.86 8.36
CA THR A 104 -5.91 -5.64 9.09
C THR A 104 -4.74 -6.24 8.33
N ALA A 105 -3.71 -5.44 8.09
CA ALA A 105 -2.52 -5.86 7.36
C ALA A 105 -1.40 -6.36 8.28
N ALA A 106 -0.62 -7.32 7.78
CA ALA A 106 0.65 -7.73 8.36
C ALA A 106 1.64 -8.07 7.23
N ILE A 107 2.91 -7.67 7.39
CA ILE A 107 3.98 -8.03 6.46
C ILE A 107 4.30 -9.52 6.66
N LYS A 108 4.40 -10.27 5.57
CA LYS A 108 4.81 -11.68 5.56
C LYS A 108 6.22 -11.88 5.05
N GLN A 109 6.61 -11.12 4.02
CA GLN A 109 7.83 -11.35 3.27
C GLN A 109 8.30 -10.06 2.62
N LEU A 110 9.61 -9.81 2.61
CA LEU A 110 10.22 -8.82 1.72
C LEU A 110 10.65 -9.47 0.41
N ARG A 111 10.46 -8.78 -0.71
CA ARG A 111 10.88 -9.20 -2.05
C ARG A 111 11.74 -8.15 -2.72
N LEU A 112 12.87 -8.56 -3.29
CA LEU A 112 13.68 -7.73 -4.19
C LEU A 112 13.55 -8.27 -5.61
N ASN A 113 13.10 -7.44 -6.54
CA ASN A 113 12.87 -7.84 -7.93
C ASN A 113 11.96 -9.09 -8.04
N GLY A 114 10.99 -9.22 -7.12
CA GLY A 114 10.07 -10.36 -7.04
C GLY A 114 10.59 -11.57 -6.24
N GLU A 115 11.89 -11.65 -5.97
CA GLU A 115 12.48 -12.76 -5.23
C GLU A 115 12.44 -12.54 -3.71
N PRO A 116 12.11 -13.56 -2.90
CA PRO A 116 12.08 -13.43 -1.45
C PRO A 116 13.49 -13.22 -0.89
N VAL A 117 13.68 -12.17 -0.10
CA VAL A 117 15.01 -11.83 0.46
C VAL A 117 15.08 -11.85 1.98
N TYR A 118 13.94 -11.87 2.67
CA TYR A 118 13.93 -11.93 4.12
C TYR A 118 12.64 -12.54 4.65
N GLU A 119 12.77 -13.68 5.34
CA GLU A 119 11.74 -14.26 6.18
C GLU A 119 12.00 -13.86 7.62
N GLU A 120 10.99 -13.30 8.29
CA GLU A 120 11.11 -13.02 9.72
C GLU A 120 11.31 -14.33 10.48
N PRO A 121 12.41 -14.49 11.25
CA PRO A 121 12.61 -15.72 12.00
C PRO A 121 11.48 -15.88 13.03
N LEU A 122 10.88 -17.07 13.05
CA LEU A 122 10.08 -17.50 14.18
C LEU A 122 11.07 -17.64 15.34
N PHE A 123 10.95 -16.78 16.35
CA PHE A 123 11.82 -16.69 17.54
C PHE A 123 12.52 -18.00 17.94
#